data_AF-A0A564Q150-F1
#
_entry.id   AF-A0A564Q150-F1
#
_cell.length_a   1.000
_cell.length_b   1.000
_cell.length_c   1.000
_cell.angle_alpha   90.00
_cell.angle_beta   90.00
_cell.angle_gamma   90.00
#
_symmetry.space_group_name_H-M   'P 1'
#
loop_
_entity.id
_entity.type
_entity.pdbx_description
1 polymer ?
#
loop_
_entity_poly.entity_id
_entity_poly.type
_entity_poly.pdbx_seq_one_letter_code
_entity_poly.pdbx_strand_id
1 'polypeptide(L)'
;MKEFYLKKRLKCSNIEEPLPEFKSYSISIRSKYARKFYDEIGFSLSRKQRALKSVLSKEGKVRVEKFKNFILDGVKKIDISNIPSGHLYDIEVEEDHNFLMNDFILSSNCDGDEDCVMLLLDGLINFSKEYLPEGRGRLMDSPLVLTERIDPKEVDGEVHNMDICYRYPLDFYLSTLKCEDPKNIEMETIKDRLNTNSQYENLGFTQEVTDISEGPLMSSYKTLETMREKMELQLKIAKKTRAVDEDDVAERILKSHFIPDIIGNLRAFSTQKFRCVKCNAKFRRPPLSKTCPKCGGKIILTVHEASIKKYLGASYRILEEFKISEYTRQRIELLKMEIESLFKEDKDDLNVEDLGGQKKLSDFVS
;
A
#
# COMPACT_ATOMS: atom_id res chain seq x y z
N MET A 1 27.86 -16.96 -48.41
CA MET A 1 28.69 -18.00 -49.05
C MET A 1 28.38 -18.16 -50.55
N LYS A 2 27.11 -18.16 -50.97
CA LYS A 2 26.72 -18.26 -52.40
C LYS A 2 27.37 -17.20 -53.31
N GLU A 3 27.42 -15.94 -52.87
CA GLU A 3 28.09 -14.84 -53.61
C GLU A 3 29.60 -15.02 -53.81
N PHE A 4 30.30 -15.66 -52.87
CA PHE A 4 31.75 -15.86 -52.98
C PHE A 4 32.09 -16.84 -54.11
N TYR A 5 31.34 -17.95 -54.21
CA TYR A 5 31.50 -18.92 -55.29
C TYR A 5 30.99 -18.40 -56.65
N LEU A 6 29.95 -17.56 -56.66
CA LEU A 6 29.51 -16.85 -57.87
C LEU A 6 30.57 -15.88 -58.40
N LYS A 7 31.22 -15.11 -57.52
CA LYS A 7 32.35 -14.23 -57.91
C LYS A 7 33.58 -15.01 -58.36
N LYS A 8 33.82 -16.21 -57.81
CA LYS A 8 34.92 -17.10 -58.26
C LYS A 8 34.63 -17.68 -59.65
N ARG A 9 33.38 -18.04 -59.95
CA ARG A 9 32.93 -18.46 -61.30
C ARG A 9 33.13 -17.38 -62.35
N LEU A 10 32.87 -16.10 -62.02
CA LEU A 10 33.07 -14.98 -62.95
C LEU A 10 34.54 -14.73 -63.34
N LYS A 11 35.52 -15.28 -62.60
CA LYS A 11 36.96 -15.10 -62.89
C LYS A 11 37.62 -16.26 -63.64
N CYS A 12 36.96 -17.42 -63.76
CA CYS A 12 37.50 -18.59 -64.45
C CYS A 12 36.49 -19.07 -65.49
N SER A 13 36.79 -18.87 -66.78
CA SER A 13 35.86 -19.07 -67.90
C SER A 13 35.53 -20.53 -68.26
N ASN A 14 36.01 -21.55 -67.53
CA ASN A 14 35.82 -22.96 -67.87
C ASN A 14 35.57 -23.88 -66.65
N ILE A 15 34.59 -23.57 -65.79
CA ILE A 15 34.24 -24.48 -64.67
C ILE A 15 32.71 -24.70 -64.61
N GLU A 16 32.26 -25.82 -65.16
CA GLU A 16 30.88 -26.34 -65.07
C GLU A 16 30.63 -27.20 -63.82
N GLU A 17 31.46 -27.11 -62.77
CA GLU A 17 31.19 -27.84 -61.52
C GLU A 17 29.96 -27.28 -60.81
N PRO A 18 29.02 -28.12 -60.35
CA PRO A 18 27.81 -27.69 -59.63
C PRO A 18 28.18 -26.93 -58.36
N LEU A 19 27.44 -25.86 -58.06
CA LEU A 19 27.69 -25.07 -56.84
C LEU A 19 27.56 -26.01 -55.63
N PRO A 20 28.57 -26.08 -54.75
CA PRO A 20 28.49 -26.93 -53.57
C PRO A 20 27.33 -26.49 -52.69
N GLU A 21 26.39 -27.40 -52.45
CA GLU A 21 25.28 -27.20 -51.54
C GLU A 21 25.75 -27.44 -50.10
N PHE A 22 25.61 -26.42 -49.25
CA PHE A 22 25.98 -26.52 -47.85
C PHE A 22 24.71 -26.58 -47.00
N LYS A 23 24.61 -27.60 -46.15
CA LYS A 23 23.58 -27.65 -45.11
C LYS A 23 23.92 -26.63 -44.02
N SER A 24 23.15 -25.56 -43.94
CA SER A 24 23.24 -24.59 -42.84
C SER A 24 22.29 -24.98 -41.73
N TYR A 25 22.80 -25.06 -40.51
CA TYR A 25 21.99 -25.23 -39.31
C TYR A 25 21.81 -23.87 -38.63
N SER A 26 20.57 -23.51 -38.31
CA SER A 26 20.24 -22.29 -37.56
C SER A 26 19.57 -22.65 -36.25
N ILE A 27 20.09 -22.11 -35.15
CA ILE A 27 19.47 -22.17 -33.82
C ILE A 27 19.05 -20.76 -33.44
N SER A 28 17.81 -20.61 -32.96
CA SER A 28 17.25 -19.35 -32.48
C SER A 28 17.13 -19.40 -30.96
N ILE A 29 17.97 -18.63 -30.25
CA ILE A 29 17.92 -18.48 -28.79
C ILE A 29 17.37 -17.10 -28.46
N ARG A 30 16.36 -17.01 -27.60
CA ARG A 30 15.63 -15.76 -27.28
C ARG A 30 15.80 -15.35 -25.81
N SER A 31 15.70 -14.05 -25.55
CA SER A 31 15.60 -13.46 -24.19
C SER A 31 16.76 -13.88 -23.26
N LYS A 32 16.49 -14.13 -21.97
CA LYS A 32 17.46 -14.52 -20.93
C LYS A 32 18.36 -15.71 -21.31
N TYR A 33 17.90 -16.60 -22.19
CA TYR A 33 18.69 -17.76 -22.62
C TYR A 33 19.83 -17.35 -23.55
N ALA A 34 19.71 -16.23 -24.27
CA ALA A 34 20.80 -15.70 -25.09
C ALA A 34 21.94 -15.14 -24.21
N ARG A 35 21.59 -14.55 -23.06
CA ARG A 35 22.54 -14.10 -22.05
C ARG A 35 23.26 -15.27 -21.40
N LYS A 36 22.50 -16.27 -20.92
CA LYS A 36 23.07 -17.52 -20.40
C LYS A 36 23.98 -18.20 -21.41
N PHE A 37 23.55 -18.28 -22.68
CA PHE A 37 24.38 -18.83 -23.73
C PHE A 37 25.69 -18.05 -23.91
N TYR A 38 25.68 -16.70 -23.86
CA TYR A 38 26.90 -15.90 -23.96
C TYR A 38 27.85 -16.12 -22.77
N ASP A 39 27.31 -16.17 -21.55
CA ASP A 39 28.10 -16.27 -20.33
C ASP A 39 28.63 -17.70 -20.08
N GLU A 40 27.87 -18.73 -20.42
CA GLU A 40 28.21 -20.14 -20.12
C GLU A 40 28.83 -20.91 -21.31
N ILE A 41 28.48 -20.57 -22.56
CA ILE A 41 28.88 -21.38 -23.75
C ILE A 41 29.66 -20.53 -24.77
N GLY A 42 29.05 -19.45 -25.25
CA GLY A 42 29.58 -18.53 -26.25
C GLY A 42 29.80 -19.14 -27.63
N PHE A 43 30.40 -18.36 -28.51
CA PHE A 43 30.91 -18.82 -29.80
C PHE A 43 32.44 -18.85 -29.77
N SER A 44 33.03 -19.96 -30.24
CA SER A 44 34.49 -20.09 -30.40
C SER A 44 35.08 -19.06 -31.38
N LEU A 45 34.32 -18.64 -32.40
CA LEU A 45 34.74 -17.64 -33.38
C LEU A 45 34.59 -16.22 -32.82
N SER A 46 35.72 -15.51 -32.70
CA SER A 46 35.79 -14.15 -32.13
C SER A 46 34.88 -13.12 -32.83
N ARG A 47 34.67 -13.26 -34.15
CA ARG A 47 33.73 -12.42 -34.90
C ARG A 47 32.28 -12.64 -34.47
N LYS A 48 31.87 -13.90 -34.26
CA LYS A 48 30.50 -14.23 -33.83
C LYS A 48 30.27 -13.86 -32.36
N GLN A 49 31.28 -14.00 -31.52
CA GLN A 49 31.20 -13.56 -30.12
C GLN A 49 31.04 -12.05 -29.99
N ARG A 50 31.77 -11.26 -30.82
CA ARG A 50 31.58 -9.81 -30.90
C ARG A 50 30.17 -9.43 -31.38
N ALA A 51 29.65 -10.13 -32.38
CA ALA A 51 28.28 -9.91 -32.85
C ALA A 51 27.26 -10.20 -31.75
N LEU A 52 27.40 -11.31 -31.02
CA LEU A 52 26.54 -11.65 -29.87
C LEU A 52 26.61 -10.59 -28.76
N LYS A 53 27.80 -10.09 -28.43
CA LYS A 53 28.01 -9.01 -27.45
C LYS A 53 27.27 -7.72 -27.85
N SER A 54 27.29 -7.37 -29.14
CA SER A 54 26.57 -6.18 -29.65
C SER A 54 25.04 -6.31 -29.63
N VAL A 55 24.53 -7.54 -29.64
CA VAL A 55 23.09 -7.82 -29.51
C VAL A 55 22.67 -7.74 -28.05
N LEU A 56 23.48 -8.26 -27.13
CA LEU A 56 23.22 -8.16 -25.69
C LEU A 56 23.27 -6.72 -25.16
N SER A 57 24.05 -5.82 -25.75
CA SER A 57 23.99 -4.40 -25.37
C SER A 57 22.65 -3.71 -25.70
N LYS A 58 21.79 -4.36 -26.48
CA LYS A 58 20.42 -3.91 -26.80
C LYS A 58 19.35 -4.65 -26.00
N GLU A 59 19.74 -5.39 -24.97
CA GLU A 59 18.83 -6.16 -24.12
C GLU A 59 17.85 -5.21 -23.41
N GLY A 60 16.54 -5.46 -23.61
CA GLY A 60 15.48 -4.77 -22.88
C GLY A 60 15.26 -5.40 -21.50
N LYS A 61 14.47 -4.74 -20.65
CA LYS A 61 14.05 -5.31 -19.35
C LYS A 61 13.41 -6.70 -19.54
N VAL A 62 13.72 -7.62 -18.63
CA VAL A 62 13.15 -8.97 -18.61
C VAL A 62 11.63 -8.84 -18.45
N ARG A 63 10.86 -9.47 -19.35
CA ARG A 63 9.38 -9.41 -19.33
C ARG A 63 8.74 -10.17 -18.17
N VAL A 64 9.51 -10.99 -17.46
CA VAL A 64 9.04 -11.93 -16.45
C VAL A 64 10.00 -11.87 -15.27
N GLU A 65 9.55 -11.25 -14.18
CA GLU A 65 10.28 -11.21 -12.92
C GLU A 65 10.00 -12.50 -12.14
N LYS A 66 11.02 -13.11 -11.55
CA LYS A 66 10.86 -14.32 -10.73
C LYS A 66 11.10 -13.91 -9.28
N PHE A 67 10.07 -14.00 -8.45
CA PHE A 67 10.20 -13.76 -7.01
C PHE A 67 10.18 -15.11 -6.28
N LYS A 68 11.35 -15.57 -5.82
CA LYS A 68 11.56 -16.89 -5.22
C LYS A 68 11.04 -18.01 -6.14
N ASN A 69 9.99 -18.72 -5.74
CA ASN A 69 9.40 -19.83 -6.50
C ASN A 69 8.32 -19.36 -7.50
N PHE A 70 7.92 -18.09 -7.47
CA PHE A 70 6.83 -17.55 -8.26
C PHE A 70 7.34 -16.84 -9.51
N ILE A 71 6.60 -17.01 -10.61
CA ILE A 71 6.81 -16.32 -11.87
C ILE A 71 5.77 -15.19 -11.90
N LEU A 72 6.21 -13.94 -11.80
CA LEU A 72 5.34 -12.78 -11.93
C LEU A 72 5.09 -12.55 -13.41
N ASP A 73 3.85 -12.82 -13.85
CA ASP A 73 3.44 -12.52 -15.21
C ASP A 73 3.12 -11.02 -15.32
N GLY A 74 3.66 -10.37 -16.34
CA GLY A 74 3.40 -8.96 -16.58
C GLY A 74 2.01 -8.79 -17.16
N VAL A 75 1.21 -7.87 -16.59
CA VAL A 75 -0.13 -7.55 -17.09
C VAL A 75 -0.05 -7.21 -18.59
N LYS A 76 -0.58 -8.11 -19.42
CA LYS A 76 -0.43 -8.06 -20.89
C LYS A 76 -1.25 -6.94 -21.53
N LYS A 77 -2.39 -6.60 -20.91
CA LYS A 77 -3.34 -5.59 -21.38
C LYS A 77 -4.22 -5.21 -20.20
N ILE A 78 -4.39 -3.92 -19.96
CA ILE A 78 -5.44 -3.39 -19.09
C ILE A 78 -6.47 -2.79 -20.04
N ASP A 79 -7.58 -3.51 -20.25
CA ASP A 79 -8.72 -2.97 -20.95
C ASP A 79 -9.56 -2.19 -19.94
N ILE A 80 -9.35 -0.87 -19.89
CA ILE A 80 -10.24 0.02 -19.16
C ILE A 80 -11.48 0.19 -20.04
N SER A 81 -12.46 -0.68 -19.86
CA SER A 81 -13.80 -0.41 -20.35
C SER A 81 -14.34 0.78 -19.56
N ASN A 82 -14.42 1.95 -20.20
CA ASN A 82 -15.30 3.02 -19.75
C ASN A 82 -16.73 2.53 -19.98
N ILE A 83 -17.23 1.70 -19.07
CA ILE A 83 -18.63 1.36 -19.03
C ILE A 83 -19.34 2.63 -18.55
N PRO A 84 -20.23 3.24 -19.35
CA PRO A 84 -21.08 4.30 -18.86
C PRO A 84 -22.19 3.63 -18.03
N SER A 85 -21.86 3.20 -16.82
CA SER A 85 -22.87 2.69 -15.90
C SER A 85 -22.52 3.10 -14.49
N GLY A 86 -23.42 3.86 -13.88
CA GLY A 86 -23.40 4.20 -12.45
C GLY A 86 -23.71 2.99 -11.58
N HIS A 87 -22.96 1.90 -11.75
CA HIS A 87 -22.99 0.76 -10.84
C HIS A 87 -21.68 0.74 -10.08
N LEU A 88 -21.84 0.54 -8.78
CA LEU A 88 -20.78 0.37 -7.84
C LEU A 88 -20.59 -1.12 -7.64
N TYR A 89 -19.34 -1.57 -7.63
CA TYR A 89 -19.01 -2.97 -7.43
C TYR A 89 -18.77 -3.18 -5.94
N ASP A 90 -19.58 -4.05 -5.36
CA ASP A 90 -19.22 -4.76 -4.14
C ASP A 90 -18.16 -5.80 -4.53
N ILE A 91 -17.05 -5.86 -3.78
CA ILE A 91 -15.93 -6.76 -4.07
C ILE A 91 -15.84 -7.75 -2.92
N GLU A 92 -16.43 -8.92 -3.13
CA GLU A 92 -16.25 -10.09 -2.28
C GLU A 92 -15.11 -10.93 -2.85
N VAL A 93 -14.08 -11.21 -2.04
CA VAL A 93 -12.96 -12.09 -2.44
C VAL A 93 -13.21 -13.46 -1.81
N GLU A 94 -13.82 -14.38 -2.56
CA GLU A 94 -14.32 -15.68 -2.08
C GLU A 94 -13.27 -16.57 -1.38
N GLU A 95 -11.99 -16.51 -1.76
CA GLU A 95 -10.98 -17.45 -1.23
C GLU A 95 -10.12 -16.88 -0.10
N ASP A 96 -9.59 -15.67 -0.29
CA ASP A 96 -8.65 -15.06 0.64
C ASP A 96 -9.34 -14.07 1.59
N HIS A 97 -10.59 -13.66 1.32
CA HIS A 97 -11.33 -12.57 1.97
C HIS A 97 -10.55 -11.26 2.10
N ASN A 98 -9.42 -11.13 1.41
CA ASN A 98 -8.47 -10.04 1.52
C ASN A 98 -8.41 -9.28 0.19
N PHE A 99 -8.60 -7.97 0.22
CA PHE A 99 -8.38 -7.11 -0.94
C PHE A 99 -7.37 -5.98 -0.66
N LEU A 100 -6.55 -5.67 -1.67
CA LEU A 100 -5.52 -4.64 -1.61
C LEU A 100 -6.11 -3.27 -1.98
N MET A 101 -6.37 -2.42 -0.99
CA MET A 101 -6.65 -0.99 -1.19
C MET A 101 -5.35 -0.20 -1.34
N ASN A 102 -5.28 0.61 -2.41
CA ASN A 102 -4.20 1.56 -2.66
C ASN A 102 -2.78 0.95 -2.56
N ASP A 103 -2.58 -0.24 -3.12
CA ASP A 103 -1.30 -0.98 -3.21
C ASP A 103 -0.64 -1.38 -1.86
N PHE A 104 -1.22 -1.06 -0.69
CA PHE A 104 -0.57 -1.28 0.61
C PHE A 104 -1.50 -1.70 1.76
N ILE A 105 -2.82 -1.55 1.64
CA ILE A 105 -3.77 -1.90 2.71
C ILE A 105 -4.43 -3.22 2.33
N LEU A 106 -4.07 -4.29 3.03
CA LEU A 106 -4.80 -5.55 2.99
C LEU A 106 -6.01 -5.40 3.90
N SER A 107 -7.21 -5.37 3.35
CA SER A 107 -8.46 -5.33 4.11
C SER A 107 -9.13 -6.69 4.05
N SER A 108 -9.45 -7.26 5.21
CA SER A 108 -10.35 -8.41 5.34
C SER A 108 -11.79 -7.89 5.32
N ASN A 109 -12.74 -8.62 4.75
CA ASN A 109 -14.15 -8.24 4.83
C ASN A 109 -14.62 -8.31 6.30
N CYS A 110 -15.34 -7.27 6.76
CA CYS A 110 -16.12 -7.20 8.00
C CYS A 110 -15.41 -7.26 9.37
N ASP A 111 -14.31 -6.51 9.58
CA ASP A 111 -13.59 -6.44 10.89
C ASP A 111 -13.79 -5.12 11.68
N GLY A 112 -14.88 -4.38 11.44
CA GLY A 112 -15.24 -3.18 12.22
C GLY A 112 -15.83 -2.01 11.43
N ASP A 113 -16.70 -2.30 10.47
CA ASP A 113 -17.32 -1.28 9.63
C ASP A 113 -18.32 -0.40 10.41
N GLU A 114 -18.45 0.85 9.98
CA GLU A 114 -19.38 1.81 10.56
C GLU A 114 -20.69 1.80 9.76
N ASP A 115 -21.78 1.39 10.40
CA ASP A 115 -23.10 1.39 9.77
C ASP A 115 -23.90 2.67 10.02
N CYS A 116 -24.84 2.96 9.11
CA CYS A 116 -25.81 4.02 9.25
C CYS A 116 -27.16 3.48 9.72
N VAL A 117 -27.71 4.06 10.78
CA VAL A 117 -29.07 3.78 11.24
C VAL A 117 -29.91 5.04 11.09
N MET A 118 -31.05 4.91 10.40
CA MET A 118 -32.05 5.97 10.26
C MET A 118 -33.44 5.47 10.61
N LEU A 119 -34.31 6.37 11.03
CA LEU A 119 -35.71 6.03 11.26
C LEU A 119 -36.39 5.80 9.92
N LEU A 120 -37.17 4.71 9.81
CA LEU A 120 -37.81 4.33 8.55
C LEU A 120 -38.64 5.47 7.93
N LEU A 121 -39.47 6.14 8.73
CA LEU A 121 -40.33 7.21 8.23
C LEU A 121 -39.53 8.45 7.78
N ASP A 122 -38.39 8.72 8.44
CA ASP A 122 -37.49 9.81 8.07
C ASP A 122 -36.88 9.53 6.69
N GLY A 123 -36.37 8.31 6.48
CA GLY A 123 -35.88 7.85 5.18
C GLY A 123 -36.93 7.96 4.09
N LEU A 124 -38.19 7.56 4.35
CA LEU A 124 -39.25 7.60 3.34
C LEU A 124 -39.71 9.00 2.95
N ILE A 125 -39.71 9.96 3.89
CA ILE A 125 -40.20 11.33 3.64
C ILE A 125 -39.10 12.22 3.10
N ASN A 126 -37.89 12.13 3.67
CA ASN A 126 -36.82 13.09 3.42
C ASN A 126 -35.83 12.62 2.34
N PHE A 127 -35.87 11.36 1.91
CA PHE A 127 -35.04 10.87 0.83
C PHE A 127 -35.61 11.22 -0.55
N SER A 128 -34.77 11.82 -1.39
CA SER A 128 -35.02 11.95 -2.83
C SER A 128 -33.73 11.71 -3.60
N LYS A 129 -33.83 10.98 -4.71
CA LYS A 129 -32.70 10.76 -5.63
C LYS A 129 -32.17 12.07 -6.23
N GLU A 130 -32.98 13.13 -6.24
CA GLU A 130 -32.59 14.46 -6.72
C GLU A 130 -31.57 15.16 -5.80
N TYR A 131 -31.50 14.78 -4.52
CA TYR A 131 -30.53 15.33 -3.57
C TYR A 131 -29.17 14.63 -3.64
N LEU A 132 -29.06 13.51 -4.37
CA LEU A 132 -27.83 12.76 -4.49
C LEU A 132 -26.82 13.49 -5.41
N PRO A 133 -25.54 13.62 -5.00
CA PRO A 133 -24.54 14.38 -5.75
C PRO A 133 -24.25 13.76 -7.13
N GLU A 134 -23.95 14.59 -8.14
CA GLU A 134 -23.66 14.10 -9.50
C GLU A 134 -22.29 13.40 -9.65
N GLY A 135 -21.46 13.40 -8.60
CA GLY A 135 -20.10 12.87 -8.60
C GLY A 135 -19.97 11.36 -8.36
N ARG A 136 -18.73 10.91 -8.20
CA ARG A 136 -18.41 9.52 -7.83
C ARG A 136 -18.88 9.21 -6.40
N GLY A 137 -19.37 7.99 -6.18
CA GLY A 137 -19.88 7.54 -4.88
C GLY A 137 -21.34 7.91 -4.62
N ARG A 138 -22.08 8.42 -5.62
CA ARG A 138 -23.47 8.88 -5.50
C ARG A 138 -24.42 7.87 -4.83
N LEU A 139 -24.21 6.58 -5.10
CA LEU A 139 -25.11 5.51 -4.67
C LEU A 139 -24.61 4.82 -3.39
N MET A 140 -23.38 5.10 -2.95
CA MET A 140 -22.88 4.58 -1.69
C MET A 140 -23.71 5.15 -0.55
N ASP A 141 -24.02 4.28 0.41
CA ASP A 141 -24.70 4.61 1.67
C ASP A 141 -26.08 5.25 1.49
N SER A 142 -26.66 5.17 0.28
CA SER A 142 -27.99 5.70 -0.03
C SER A 142 -29.03 4.58 0.01
N PRO A 143 -30.15 4.74 0.75
CA PRO A 143 -31.17 3.70 0.91
C PRO A 143 -32.06 3.59 -0.34
N LEU A 144 -31.51 3.05 -1.43
CA LEU A 144 -32.18 2.93 -2.73
C LEU A 144 -33.19 1.78 -2.78
N VAL A 145 -32.93 0.74 -2.00
CA VAL A 145 -33.75 -0.47 -1.87
C VAL A 145 -33.88 -0.76 -0.39
N LEU A 146 -35.08 -1.18 0.02
CA LEU A 146 -35.36 -1.62 1.38
C LEU A 146 -35.67 -3.11 1.35
N THR A 147 -34.89 -3.89 2.09
CA THR A 147 -35.14 -5.32 2.28
C THR A 147 -36.04 -5.50 3.50
N GLU A 148 -37.26 -6.01 3.29
CA GLU A 148 -38.25 -6.19 4.38
C GLU A 148 -38.05 -7.49 5.17
N ARG A 149 -37.45 -8.50 4.54
CA ARG A 149 -37.24 -9.83 5.10
C ARG A 149 -35.84 -10.30 4.80
N ILE A 150 -35.19 -10.88 5.81
CA ILE A 150 -33.85 -11.45 5.68
C ILE A 150 -34.00 -12.91 5.26
N ASP A 151 -33.52 -13.25 4.07
CA ASP A 151 -33.34 -14.64 3.64
C ASP A 151 -31.86 -15.01 3.87
N PRO A 152 -31.53 -15.94 4.81
CA PRO A 152 -30.15 -16.34 5.09
C PRO A 152 -29.36 -16.82 3.86
N LYS A 153 -30.05 -17.25 2.79
CA LYS A 153 -29.41 -17.64 1.54
C LYS A 153 -28.86 -16.46 0.73
N GLU A 154 -29.47 -15.29 0.86
CA GLU A 154 -29.09 -14.06 0.14
C GLU A 154 -28.08 -13.21 0.93
N VAL A 155 -27.82 -13.59 2.18
CA VAL A 155 -26.82 -12.96 3.05
C VAL A 155 -25.42 -13.45 2.68
N ASP A 156 -24.42 -12.63 3.02
CA ASP A 156 -23.00 -12.89 2.86
C ASP A 156 -22.57 -14.32 3.29
N GLY A 157 -21.64 -14.89 2.52
CA GLY A 157 -21.16 -16.26 2.71
C GLY A 157 -20.43 -16.48 4.03
N GLU A 158 -19.91 -15.43 4.67
CA GLU A 158 -19.24 -15.52 5.98
C GLU A 158 -20.20 -16.03 7.06
N VAL A 159 -21.46 -15.59 7.03
CA VAL A 159 -22.50 -16.04 7.97
C VAL A 159 -22.74 -17.54 7.83
N HIS A 160 -22.57 -18.11 6.63
CA HIS A 160 -22.81 -19.54 6.41
C HIS A 160 -21.80 -20.42 7.17
N ASN A 161 -20.63 -19.87 7.50
CA ASN A 161 -19.55 -20.56 8.23
C ASN A 161 -19.66 -20.39 9.76
N MET A 162 -20.69 -19.73 10.29
CA MET A 162 -20.87 -19.58 11.73
C MET A 162 -21.24 -20.90 12.42
N ASP A 163 -20.55 -21.19 13.51
CA ASP A 163 -20.82 -22.34 14.38
C ASP A 163 -22.05 -22.08 15.25
N ILE A 164 -23.02 -23.00 15.21
CA ILE A 164 -24.32 -22.84 15.91
C ILE A 164 -24.52 -23.84 17.05
N CYS A 165 -23.45 -24.54 17.45
CA CYS A 165 -23.50 -25.51 18.52
C CYS A 165 -23.48 -24.85 19.90
N TYR A 166 -24.22 -25.42 20.87
CA TYR A 166 -24.15 -24.99 22.27
C TYR A 166 -22.85 -25.41 22.97
N ARG A 167 -22.21 -26.46 22.45
CA ARG A 167 -20.93 -26.97 22.97
C ARG A 167 -20.20 -27.71 21.86
N TYR A 168 -18.91 -27.41 21.69
CA TYR A 168 -18.09 -28.15 20.74
C TYR A 168 -17.95 -29.63 21.13
N PRO A 169 -18.00 -30.55 20.16
CA PRO A 169 -17.85 -31.98 20.42
C PRO A 169 -16.43 -32.33 20.89
N LEU A 170 -16.29 -33.47 21.57
CA LEU A 170 -14.98 -33.96 22.02
C LEU A 170 -14.01 -34.16 20.86
N ASP A 171 -14.52 -34.68 19.74
CA ASP A 171 -13.72 -34.99 18.56
C ASP A 171 -13.05 -33.76 17.97
N PHE A 172 -13.74 -32.61 17.96
CA PHE A 172 -13.15 -31.32 17.56
C PHE A 172 -11.89 -31.02 18.39
N TYR A 173 -11.97 -31.10 19.72
CA TYR A 173 -10.83 -30.86 20.60
C TYR A 173 -9.68 -31.85 20.36
N LEU A 174 -9.97 -33.13 20.12
CA LEU A 174 -8.95 -34.13 19.80
C LEU A 174 -8.29 -33.90 18.44
N SER A 175 -9.04 -33.44 17.44
CA SER A 175 -8.52 -33.08 16.12
C SER A 175 -7.60 -31.85 16.18
N THR A 176 -7.87 -30.88 17.07
CA THR A 176 -6.98 -29.72 17.24
C THR A 176 -5.56 -30.12 17.66
N LEU A 177 -5.40 -31.20 18.44
CA LEU A 177 -4.08 -31.71 18.87
C LEU A 177 -3.25 -32.25 17.71
N LYS A 178 -3.91 -32.67 16.63
CA LYS A 178 -3.26 -33.17 15.41
C LYS A 178 -3.03 -32.07 14.38
N CYS A 179 -3.50 -30.84 14.65
CA CYS A 179 -3.52 -29.73 13.70
C CYS A 179 -4.19 -30.13 12.36
N GLU A 180 -5.30 -30.87 12.44
CA GLU A 180 -6.11 -31.20 11.26
C GLU A 180 -6.69 -29.92 10.63
N ASP A 181 -6.85 -29.94 9.31
CA ASP A 181 -7.50 -28.84 8.57
C ASP A 181 -8.96 -28.70 9.02
N PRO A 182 -9.46 -27.47 9.31
CA PRO A 182 -10.84 -27.25 9.74
C PRO A 182 -11.88 -27.84 8.79
N LYS A 183 -11.58 -27.94 7.48
CA LYS A 183 -12.50 -28.54 6.48
C LYS A 183 -12.76 -30.02 6.70
N ASN A 184 -11.88 -30.72 7.43
CA ASN A 184 -12.02 -32.15 7.70
C ASN A 184 -12.80 -32.43 9.00
N ILE A 185 -13.15 -31.40 9.76
CA ILE A 185 -13.88 -31.54 11.02
C ILE A 185 -15.35 -31.24 10.76
N GLU A 186 -16.21 -32.24 10.99
CA GLU A 186 -17.65 -32.04 10.87
C GLU A 186 -18.16 -31.26 12.09
N MET A 187 -18.61 -30.03 11.87
CA MET A 187 -19.33 -29.22 12.85
C MET A 187 -20.61 -28.68 12.22
N GLU A 188 -21.63 -28.48 13.04
CA GLU A 188 -22.91 -27.94 12.58
C GLU A 188 -22.77 -26.42 12.35
N THR A 189 -23.00 -26.01 11.10
CA THR A 189 -22.92 -24.62 10.65
C THR A 189 -24.27 -24.11 10.15
N ILE A 190 -24.40 -22.79 9.95
CA ILE A 190 -25.61 -22.19 9.35
C ILE A 190 -25.89 -22.77 7.96
N LYS A 191 -24.83 -23.05 7.19
CA LYS A 191 -24.93 -23.64 5.85
C LYS A 191 -25.74 -24.94 5.83
N ASP A 192 -25.59 -25.77 6.86
CA ASP A 192 -26.25 -27.07 6.96
C ASP A 192 -27.77 -26.95 7.19
N ARG A 193 -28.22 -25.80 7.71
CA ARG A 193 -29.63 -25.51 7.97
C ARG A 193 -30.33 -24.69 6.88
N LEU A 194 -29.61 -24.26 5.84
CA LEU A 194 -30.20 -23.45 4.76
C LEU A 194 -31.37 -24.17 4.06
N ASN A 195 -32.42 -23.42 3.74
CA ASN A 195 -33.69 -23.91 3.17
C ASN A 195 -34.50 -24.83 4.10
N THR A 196 -34.16 -24.90 5.39
CA THR A 196 -34.98 -25.56 6.42
C THR A 196 -35.66 -24.52 7.30
N ASN A 197 -36.77 -24.87 7.95
CA ASN A 197 -37.44 -23.96 8.90
C ASN A 197 -36.53 -23.59 10.08
N SER A 198 -35.57 -24.45 10.42
CA SER A 198 -34.60 -24.24 11.50
C SER A 198 -33.50 -23.22 11.16
N GLN A 199 -33.51 -22.61 9.97
CA GLN A 199 -32.55 -21.56 9.61
C GLN A 199 -32.72 -20.27 10.44
N TYR A 200 -33.89 -20.06 11.07
CA TYR A 200 -34.18 -18.88 11.89
C TYR A 200 -34.22 -19.17 13.40
N GLU A 201 -34.10 -20.44 13.81
CA GLU A 201 -34.40 -20.89 15.17
C GLU A 201 -33.29 -21.80 15.73
N ASN A 202 -33.21 -21.87 17.06
CA ASN A 202 -32.29 -22.77 17.78
C ASN A 202 -30.81 -22.61 17.39
N LEU A 203 -30.36 -21.37 17.20
CA LEU A 203 -28.95 -21.04 17.05
C LEU A 203 -28.31 -21.03 18.44
N GLY A 204 -27.34 -21.92 18.66
CA GLY A 204 -26.62 -22.04 19.92
C GLY A 204 -25.42 -21.10 20.02
N PHE A 205 -24.89 -20.97 21.23
CA PHE A 205 -23.66 -20.26 21.53
C PHE A 205 -22.92 -20.97 22.67
N THR A 206 -21.60 -20.82 22.74
CA THR A 206 -20.75 -21.64 23.64
C THR A 206 -20.39 -20.97 24.96
N GLN A 207 -20.37 -19.64 25.00
CA GLN A 207 -19.98 -18.86 26.18
C GLN A 207 -21.10 -17.91 26.58
N GLU A 208 -21.54 -18.02 27.81
CA GLU A 208 -22.50 -17.08 28.41
C GLU A 208 -21.77 -15.82 28.87
N VAL A 209 -22.39 -14.66 28.62
CA VAL A 209 -21.95 -13.36 29.13
C VAL A 209 -23.01 -12.80 30.06
N THR A 210 -22.59 -12.11 31.12
CA THR A 210 -23.50 -11.48 32.11
C THR A 210 -24.23 -10.29 31.53
N ASP A 211 -23.48 -9.37 30.91
CA ASP A 211 -24.02 -8.19 30.23
C ASP A 211 -23.18 -7.90 28.98
N ILE A 212 -23.86 -7.71 27.86
CA ILE A 212 -23.25 -7.39 26.56
C ILE A 212 -22.59 -6.00 26.59
N SER A 213 -23.08 -5.10 27.47
CA SER A 213 -22.58 -3.74 27.64
C SER A 213 -21.47 -3.63 28.68
N GLU A 214 -21.08 -4.74 29.31
CA GLU A 214 -20.06 -4.75 30.36
C GLU A 214 -18.67 -4.52 29.77
N GLY A 215 -18.14 -3.31 29.94
CA GLY A 215 -16.81 -2.95 29.45
C GLY A 215 -16.58 -1.43 29.39
N PRO A 216 -15.37 -0.99 29.02
CA PRO A 216 -15.10 0.42 28.81
C PRO A 216 -15.82 0.94 27.56
N LEU A 217 -16.84 1.78 27.75
CA LEU A 217 -17.68 2.34 26.67
C LEU A 217 -16.92 3.19 25.65
N MET A 218 -15.75 3.71 26.04
CA MET A 218 -14.93 4.56 25.17
C MET A 218 -13.49 4.09 25.19
N SER A 219 -12.95 3.83 24.00
CA SER A 219 -11.53 3.53 23.86
C SER A 219 -10.68 4.69 24.40
N SER A 220 -9.61 4.36 25.13
CA SER A 220 -8.65 5.37 25.59
C SER A 220 -7.98 6.13 24.42
N TYR A 221 -7.98 5.55 23.22
CA TYR A 221 -7.46 6.20 22.02
C TYR A 221 -8.25 7.47 21.63
N LYS A 222 -9.58 7.47 21.83
CA LYS A 222 -10.44 8.63 21.57
C LYS A 222 -10.28 9.73 22.63
N THR A 223 -9.97 9.36 23.87
CA THR A 223 -9.80 10.33 24.97
C THR A 223 -8.48 11.11 24.93
N LEU A 224 -7.49 10.62 24.17
CA LEU A 224 -6.18 11.24 24.08
C LEU A 224 -6.14 12.24 22.91
N GLU A 225 -5.76 13.48 23.21
CA GLU A 225 -5.73 14.55 22.20
C GLU A 225 -4.49 14.48 21.32
N THR A 226 -3.33 14.20 21.92
CA THR A 226 -2.06 14.30 21.19
C THR A 226 -1.52 12.94 20.75
N MET A 227 -0.98 12.89 19.53
CA MET A 227 -0.28 11.69 19.03
C MET A 227 0.91 11.28 19.90
N ARG A 228 1.55 12.24 20.58
CA ARG A 228 2.65 11.97 21.50
C ARG A 228 2.18 11.13 22.69
N GLU A 229 1.07 11.51 23.31
CA GLU A 229 0.50 10.77 24.44
C GLU A 229 0.01 9.38 24.03
N LYS A 230 -0.61 9.26 22.85
CA LYS A 230 -1.03 7.96 22.29
C LYS A 230 0.16 7.01 22.14
N MET A 231 1.26 7.50 21.60
CA MET A 231 2.49 6.73 21.45
C MET A 231 3.11 6.37 22.81
N GLU A 232 3.22 7.33 23.73
CA GLU A 232 3.78 7.08 25.07
C GLU A 232 2.96 6.02 25.83
N LEU A 233 1.62 6.04 25.69
CA LEU A 233 0.76 5.02 26.28
C LEU A 233 0.87 3.67 25.57
N GLN A 234 0.98 3.64 24.25
CA GLN A 234 1.24 2.41 23.49
C GLN A 234 2.54 1.73 23.97
N LEU A 235 3.63 2.50 24.08
CA LEU A 235 4.91 1.99 24.60
C LEU A 235 4.82 1.58 26.07
N LYS A 236 4.05 2.30 26.89
CA LYS A 236 3.80 1.93 28.29
C LYS A 236 3.02 0.62 28.41
N ILE A 237 2.08 0.35 27.50
CA ILE A 237 1.37 -0.93 27.43
C ILE A 237 2.34 -2.04 27.02
N ALA A 238 3.16 -1.81 25.99
CA ALA A 238 4.17 -2.77 25.55
C ALA A 238 5.08 -3.20 26.70
N LYS A 239 5.59 -2.25 27.51
CA LYS A 239 6.39 -2.52 28.72
C LYS A 239 5.66 -3.33 29.80
N LYS A 240 4.33 -3.31 29.83
CA LYS A 240 3.53 -4.03 30.82
C LYS A 240 3.15 -5.44 30.38
N THR A 241 3.09 -5.68 29.08
CA THR A 241 2.61 -6.94 28.50
C THR A 241 3.75 -7.90 28.20
N ARG A 242 3.64 -9.15 28.67
CA ARG A 242 4.64 -10.20 28.39
C ARG A 242 4.63 -10.72 26.95
N ALA A 243 3.52 -10.53 26.24
CA ALA A 243 3.33 -11.08 24.89
C ALA A 243 4.02 -10.25 23.80
N VAL A 244 4.52 -9.06 24.12
CA VAL A 244 5.02 -8.09 23.16
C VAL A 244 6.45 -7.72 23.55
N ASP A 245 7.36 -7.73 22.58
CA ASP A 245 8.71 -7.21 22.74
C ASP A 245 8.68 -5.68 22.58
N GLU A 246 8.99 -4.97 23.66
CA GLU A 246 8.95 -3.51 23.69
C GLU A 246 9.98 -2.86 22.75
N ASP A 247 11.14 -3.49 22.53
CA ASP A 247 12.21 -2.98 21.67
C ASP A 247 11.80 -3.12 20.18
N ASP A 248 11.19 -4.25 19.79
CA ASP A 248 10.67 -4.46 18.43
C ASP A 248 9.52 -3.50 18.11
N VAL A 249 8.60 -3.27 19.05
CA VAL A 249 7.50 -2.31 18.84
C VAL A 249 8.02 -0.90 18.66
N ALA A 250 8.96 -0.47 19.51
CA ALA A 250 9.63 0.83 19.38
C ALA A 250 10.30 0.98 18.00
N GLU A 251 11.03 -0.04 17.55
CA GLU A 251 11.70 -0.02 16.25
C GLU A 251 10.71 0.01 15.07
N ARG A 252 9.60 -0.73 15.15
CA ARG A 252 8.55 -0.72 14.12
C ARG A 252 7.84 0.62 14.02
N ILE A 253 7.58 1.28 15.15
CA ILE A 253 6.99 2.63 15.18
C ILE A 253 7.92 3.61 14.45
N LEU A 254 9.22 3.56 14.74
CA LEU A 254 10.21 4.42 14.07
C LEU A 254 10.27 4.18 12.57
N LYS A 255 10.32 2.92 12.14
CA LYS A 255 10.46 2.55 10.73
C LYS A 255 9.20 2.81 9.90
N SER A 256 8.03 2.57 10.47
CA SER A 256 6.77 2.55 9.70
C SER A 256 6.05 3.90 9.75
N HIS A 257 6.22 4.68 10.82
CA HIS A 257 5.53 5.96 10.98
C HIS A 257 6.50 7.13 10.97
N PHE A 258 7.48 7.18 11.88
CA PHE A 258 8.21 8.42 12.13
C PHE A 258 9.22 8.75 11.03
N ILE A 259 10.06 7.79 10.65
CA ILE A 259 11.06 7.99 9.60
C ILE A 259 10.39 8.32 8.25
N PRO A 260 9.34 7.60 7.81
CA PRO A 260 8.58 7.95 6.60
C PRO A 260 7.97 9.35 6.67
N ASP A 261 7.35 9.74 7.80
CA ASP A 261 6.74 11.06 7.97
C ASP A 261 7.77 12.18 7.93
N ILE A 262 8.91 12.02 8.62
CA ILE A 262 9.98 13.02 8.63
C ILE A 262 10.54 13.19 7.21
N ILE A 263 10.87 12.09 6.52
CA ILE A 263 11.40 12.14 5.15
C ILE A 263 10.37 12.73 4.18
N GLY A 264 9.10 12.33 4.31
CA GLY A 264 8.00 12.81 3.50
C GLY A 264 7.80 14.31 3.65
N ASN A 265 7.74 14.79 4.89
CA ASN A 265 7.61 16.22 5.19
C ASN A 265 8.83 17.02 4.75
N LEU A 266 10.05 16.47 4.91
CA LEU A 266 11.28 17.12 4.47
C LEU A 266 11.32 17.29 2.95
N ARG A 267 11.03 16.22 2.21
CA ARG A 267 10.92 16.26 0.74
C ARG A 267 9.81 17.21 0.27
N ALA A 268 8.67 17.18 0.94
CA ALA A 268 7.55 18.07 0.64
C ALA A 268 7.94 19.53 0.90
N PHE A 269 8.66 19.82 1.98
CA PHE A 269 9.15 21.15 2.31
C PHE A 269 10.12 21.70 1.27
N SER A 270 11.06 20.89 0.78
CA SER A 270 12.01 21.30 -0.27
C SER A 270 11.35 21.53 -1.64
N THR A 271 10.20 20.89 -1.90
CA THR A 271 9.49 20.95 -3.20
C THR A 271 8.16 21.70 -3.16
N GLN A 272 7.86 22.34 -2.03
CA GLN A 272 6.53 22.90 -1.76
C GLN A 272 6.15 24.04 -2.70
N LYS A 273 4.83 24.26 -2.79
CA LYS A 273 4.24 25.45 -3.42
C LYS A 273 3.91 26.47 -2.33
N PHE A 274 3.70 27.70 -2.72
CA PHE A 274 3.34 28.79 -1.83
C PHE A 274 1.87 29.15 -2.05
N ARG A 275 1.13 29.46 -0.99
CA ARG A 275 -0.29 29.82 -1.07
C ARG A 275 -0.52 31.25 -0.57
N CYS A 276 -1.37 32.00 -1.25
CA CYS A 276 -1.89 33.26 -0.72
C CYS A 276 -3.03 33.01 0.27
N VAL A 277 -2.98 33.64 1.44
CA VAL A 277 -4.02 33.50 2.49
C VAL A 277 -5.38 34.04 2.03
N LYS A 278 -5.39 35.13 1.25
CA LYS A 278 -6.63 35.84 0.88
C LYS A 278 -7.37 35.22 -0.31
N CYS A 279 -6.66 34.77 -1.34
CA CYS A 279 -7.28 34.27 -2.58
C CYS A 279 -6.98 32.81 -2.90
N ASN A 280 -6.27 32.09 -2.04
CA ASN A 280 -5.86 30.70 -2.22
C ASN A 280 -5.06 30.40 -3.50
N ALA A 281 -4.60 31.42 -4.22
CA ALA A 281 -3.73 31.24 -5.38
C ALA A 281 -2.44 30.50 -4.96
N LYS A 282 -2.10 29.47 -5.73
CA LYS A 282 -0.90 28.64 -5.50
C LYS A 282 0.19 29.03 -6.49
N PHE A 283 1.39 29.29 -5.97
CA PHE A 283 2.56 29.68 -6.76
C PHE A 283 3.65 28.61 -6.61
N ARG A 284 4.25 28.20 -7.72
CA ARG A 284 5.39 27.25 -7.68
C ARG A 284 6.63 27.86 -7.04
N ARG A 285 6.84 29.17 -7.21
CA ARG A 285 7.95 29.92 -6.65
C ARG A 285 7.41 31.14 -5.90
N PRO A 286 8.08 31.60 -4.84
CA PRO A 286 7.68 32.83 -4.17
C PRO A 286 7.91 34.03 -5.12
N PRO A 287 6.91 34.91 -5.29
CA PRO A 287 7.11 36.18 -5.97
C PRO A 287 8.14 37.05 -5.25
N LEU A 288 9.05 37.68 -6.00
CA LEU A 288 10.07 38.59 -5.45
C LEU A 288 9.45 39.79 -4.71
N SER A 289 8.24 40.20 -5.09
CA SER A 289 7.48 41.27 -4.43
C SER A 289 6.99 40.91 -3.03
N LYS A 290 7.15 39.65 -2.57
CA LYS A 290 6.65 39.09 -1.29
C LYS A 290 5.13 39.15 -1.09
N THR A 291 4.39 39.75 -2.02
CA THR A 291 2.94 39.93 -2.03
C THR A 291 2.30 39.15 -3.18
N CYS A 292 1.04 38.75 -2.99
CA CYS A 292 0.30 38.05 -4.02
C CYS A 292 0.02 38.96 -5.23
N PRO A 293 0.45 38.59 -6.45
CA PRO A 293 0.24 39.41 -7.65
C PRO A 293 -1.25 39.54 -8.04
N LYS A 294 -2.14 38.68 -7.53
CA LYS A 294 -3.58 38.75 -7.83
C LYS A 294 -4.37 39.64 -6.88
N CYS A 295 -3.99 39.70 -5.59
CA CYS A 295 -4.85 40.31 -4.56
C CYS A 295 -4.09 41.10 -3.50
N GLY A 296 -2.77 41.27 -3.63
CA GLY A 296 -1.90 41.95 -2.67
C GLY A 296 -1.73 41.24 -1.32
N GLY A 297 -2.32 40.04 -1.14
CA GLY A 297 -2.30 39.32 0.13
C GLY A 297 -0.96 38.66 0.46
N LYS A 298 -0.75 38.32 1.74
CA LYS A 298 0.45 37.61 2.21
C LYS A 298 0.53 36.20 1.63
N ILE A 299 1.74 35.79 1.27
CA ILE A 299 2.08 34.46 0.79
C ILE A 299 2.71 33.67 1.93
N ILE A 300 2.24 32.45 2.14
CA ILE A 300 2.72 31.53 3.17
C ILE A 300 3.21 30.21 2.56
N LEU A 301 4.08 29.52 3.28
CA LEU A 301 4.48 28.15 3.02
C LEU A 301 3.29 27.21 3.22
N THR A 302 3.23 26.10 2.46
CA THR A 302 2.22 25.06 2.68
C THR A 302 2.66 24.03 3.71
N VAL A 303 3.97 23.82 3.84
CA VAL A 303 4.59 22.93 4.81
C VAL A 303 5.51 23.77 5.69
N HIS A 304 5.30 23.71 7.01
CA HIS A 304 6.05 24.50 7.97
C HIS A 304 7.16 23.66 8.62
N GLU A 305 8.25 24.31 9.04
CA GLU A 305 9.37 23.67 9.74
C GLU A 305 8.93 22.87 10.97
N ALA A 306 7.98 23.39 11.74
CA ALA A 306 7.43 22.72 12.93
C ALA A 306 6.82 21.34 12.62
N SER A 307 6.26 21.16 11.41
CA SER A 307 5.69 19.86 11.00
C SER A 307 6.75 18.77 10.83
N ILE A 308 7.97 19.16 10.45
CA ILE A 308 9.11 18.25 10.29
C ILE A 308 9.72 17.94 11.65
N LYS A 309 9.88 18.96 12.52
CA LYS A 309 10.48 18.81 13.86
C LYS A 309 9.61 18.03 14.85
N LYS A 310 8.29 17.97 14.65
CA LYS A 310 7.32 17.33 15.56
C LYS A 310 7.72 15.91 15.98
N TYR A 311 8.16 15.07 15.03
CA TYR A 311 8.47 13.67 15.30
C TYR A 311 9.95 13.41 15.59
N LEU A 312 10.83 14.37 15.28
CA LEU A 312 12.26 14.22 15.54
C LEU A 312 12.54 14.09 17.04
N GLY A 313 11.93 14.96 17.86
CA GLY A 313 12.09 14.91 19.32
C GLY A 313 11.56 13.62 19.94
N ALA A 314 10.42 13.11 19.47
CA ALA A 314 9.87 11.84 19.92
C ALA A 314 10.78 10.66 19.52
N SER A 315 11.33 10.68 18.31
CA SER A 315 12.24 9.64 17.83
C SER A 315 13.48 9.49 18.70
N TYR A 316 14.04 10.61 19.20
CA TYR A 316 15.20 10.59 20.09
C TYR A 316 14.91 9.96 21.46
N ARG A 317 13.75 10.25 22.05
CA ARG A 317 13.35 9.62 23.32
C ARG A 317 13.30 8.10 23.18
N ILE A 318 12.77 7.61 22.07
CA ILE A 318 12.71 6.16 21.82
C ILE A 318 14.14 5.58 21.68
N LEU A 319 15.06 6.27 20.99
CA LEU A 319 16.46 5.84 20.86
C LEU A 319 17.24 5.78 22.18
N GLU A 320 16.85 6.59 23.17
CA GLU A 320 17.46 6.60 24.51
C GLU A 320 16.87 5.50 25.40
N GLU A 321 15.57 5.24 25.28
CA GLU A 321 14.82 4.39 26.20
C GLU A 321 14.79 2.91 25.77
N PHE A 322 14.94 2.61 24.48
CA PHE A 322 14.81 1.26 23.92
C PHE A 322 16.06 0.83 23.14
N LYS A 323 16.28 -0.48 23.05
CA LYS A 323 17.39 -1.07 22.27
C LYS A 323 17.00 -1.19 20.81
N ILE A 324 17.31 -0.14 20.06
CA ILE A 324 17.01 -0.08 18.62
C ILE A 324 18.24 -0.46 17.80
N SER A 325 18.02 -1.08 16.64
CA SER A 325 19.09 -1.40 15.70
C SER A 325 19.93 -0.18 15.31
N GLU A 326 21.24 -0.38 15.21
CA GLU A 326 22.21 0.65 14.83
C GLU A 326 21.87 1.32 13.50
N TYR A 327 21.33 0.56 12.54
CA TYR A 327 20.87 1.12 11.26
C TYR A 327 19.78 2.19 11.45
N THR A 328 18.80 1.91 12.30
CA THR A 328 17.68 2.83 12.55
C THR A 328 18.15 4.06 13.34
N ARG A 329 19.05 3.86 14.31
CA ARG A 329 19.72 4.93 15.05
C ARG A 329 20.46 5.89 14.11
N GLN A 330 21.35 5.36 13.27
CA GLN A 330 22.10 6.15 12.29
C GLN A 330 21.19 6.89 11.32
N ARG A 331 20.10 6.26 10.89
CA ARG A 331 19.14 6.89 9.97
C ARG A 331 18.46 8.11 10.58
N ILE A 332 18.09 8.07 11.86
CA ILE A 332 17.51 9.22 12.57
C ILE A 332 18.56 10.31 12.77
N GLU A 333 19.80 9.96 13.09
CA GLU A 333 20.91 10.91 13.21
C GLU A 333 21.20 11.64 11.89
N LEU A 334 21.21 10.92 10.76
CA LEU A 334 21.34 11.53 9.44
C LEU A 334 20.19 12.49 9.13
N LEU A 335 18.95 12.12 9.48
CA LEU A 335 17.80 13.02 9.31
C LEU A 335 17.92 14.28 10.17
N LYS A 336 18.42 14.16 11.40
CA LYS A 336 18.70 15.33 12.24
C LYS A 336 19.74 16.23 11.58
N MET A 337 20.85 15.67 11.10
CA MET A 337 21.89 16.45 10.42
C MET A 337 21.34 17.17 9.19
N GLU A 338 20.48 16.51 8.41
CA GLU A 338 19.85 17.09 7.22
C GLU A 338 18.90 18.24 7.60
N ILE A 339 18.06 18.04 8.62
CA ILE A 339 17.15 19.08 9.15
C ILE A 339 17.97 20.25 9.69
N GLU A 340 18.98 20.00 10.53
CA GLU A 340 19.83 21.07 11.06
C GLU A 340 20.59 21.80 9.97
N SER A 341 21.06 21.11 8.92
CA SER A 341 21.73 21.77 7.80
C SER A 341 20.77 22.63 6.97
N LEU A 342 19.52 22.22 6.81
CA LEU A 342 18.50 22.96 6.06
C LEU A 342 17.95 24.16 6.83
N PHE A 343 17.89 24.06 8.16
CA PHE A 343 17.29 25.08 9.03
C PHE A 343 18.28 25.86 9.87
N LYS A 344 19.58 25.58 9.82
CA LYS A 344 20.61 26.37 10.50
C LYS A 344 20.53 27.82 10.03
N GLU A 345 20.42 28.70 11.01
CA GLU A 345 20.55 30.14 10.86
C GLU A 345 22.01 30.47 10.50
N ASP A 346 22.19 31.35 9.51
CA ASP A 346 23.28 32.31 9.54
C ASP A 346 23.09 33.13 10.82
N LYS A 347 23.73 32.69 11.90
CA LYS A 347 23.67 33.32 13.23
C LYS A 347 24.51 34.60 13.32
N ASP A 348 24.44 35.43 12.29
CA ASP A 348 24.91 36.81 12.33
C ASP A 348 23.67 37.73 12.33
N ASP A 349 22.97 37.75 13.47
CA ASP A 349 22.43 38.96 14.10
C ASP A 349 21.37 38.66 15.19
N LEU A 350 21.76 39.02 16.43
CA LEU A 350 20.94 39.63 17.49
C LEU A 350 19.92 38.79 18.30
N ASN A 351 20.27 38.68 19.60
CA ASN A 351 19.44 38.61 20.81
C ASN A 351 18.51 37.40 21.05
N VAL A 352 18.86 36.70 22.13
CA VAL A 352 18.14 35.59 22.75
C VAL A 352 16.94 36.14 23.52
N GLU A 353 15.79 36.34 22.87
CA GLU A 353 14.51 36.49 23.58
C GLU A 353 13.24 36.10 22.80
N ASP A 354 13.31 35.68 21.53
CA ASP A 354 12.11 35.35 20.73
C ASP A 354 12.10 33.89 20.19
N LEU A 355 11.96 32.89 21.07
CA LEU A 355 11.70 31.49 20.68
C LEU A 355 10.21 31.20 20.36
N GLY A 356 9.53 32.16 19.72
CA GLY A 356 8.14 32.04 19.25
C GLY A 356 7.93 32.40 17.77
N GLY A 357 8.98 32.78 17.04
CA GLY A 357 8.87 33.34 15.69
C GLY A 357 8.80 32.30 14.57
N GLN A 358 7.74 32.35 13.75
CA GLN A 358 7.71 31.68 12.43
C GLN A 358 8.76 32.32 11.49
N LYS A 359 9.60 31.50 10.84
CA LYS A 359 10.48 31.97 9.76
C LYS A 359 9.68 32.63 8.65
N LYS A 360 10.08 33.84 8.26
CA LYS A 360 9.42 34.66 7.24
C LYS A 360 10.09 34.40 5.89
N LEU A 361 9.35 34.65 4.82
CA LEU A 361 9.84 34.52 3.44
C LEU A 361 11.10 35.38 3.17
N SER A 362 11.35 36.41 3.99
CA SER A 362 12.57 37.23 3.96
C SER A 362 13.83 36.42 4.19
N ASP A 363 13.76 35.34 4.95
CA ASP A 363 14.92 34.65 5.50
C ASP A 363 15.54 33.67 4.47
N PHE A 364 14.90 33.53 3.31
CA PHE A 364 15.31 32.62 2.21
C PHE A 364 15.68 33.34 0.91
N VAL A 365 15.65 34.69 0.90
CA VAL A 365 15.88 35.50 -0.30
C VAL A 365 17.24 36.23 -0.25
N SER A 366 18.01 36.02 0.82
CA SER A 366 19.36 36.56 1.01
C SER A 366 20.41 35.77 0.24
#